data_AF-A0A2X3GXI1-F1
#
_entry.id   AF-A0A2X3GXI1-F1
#
_cell.length_a   1.000
_cell.length_b   1.000
_cell.length_c   1.000
_cell.angle_alpha   90.00
_cell.angle_beta   90.00
_cell.angle_gamma   90.00
#
_symmetry.space_group_name_H-M   'P 1'
#
loop_
_entity.id
_entity.type
_entity.pdbx_description
1 polymer ?
#
loop_
_entity_poly.entity_id
_entity_poly.type
_entity_poly.pdbx_seq_one_letter_code
_entity_poly.pdbx_strand_id
1 'polypeptide(L)' 'MPPHGWRTMFWVVDQSGRVLVGPRERVPEDGTQRSIVVNGAEVGKVIASR' A
#
# COMPACT_ATOMS: atom_id res chain seq x y z
N MET A 1 -2.83 11.29 11.24
CA MET A 1 -2.03 11.83 10.11
C MET A 1 -0.58 11.52 10.40
N PRO A 2 0.23 11.01 9.45
CA PRO A 2 1.67 10.88 9.66
C PRO A 2 2.24 12.27 10.03
N PRO A 3 3.12 12.36 11.04
CA PRO A 3 3.72 13.64 11.41
C PRO A 3 4.58 14.20 10.26
N HIS A 4 4.73 15.52 10.21
CA HIS A 4 5.60 16.19 9.24
C HIS A 4 7.03 15.59 9.31
N GLY A 5 7.53 15.07 8.19
CA GLY A 5 8.86 14.45 8.08
C GLY A 5 8.88 12.92 7.96
N TRP A 6 7.74 12.24 8.11
CA TRP A 6 7.63 10.80 7.80
C TRP A 6 7.82 10.57 6.29
N ARG A 7 8.91 9.91 5.89
CA ARG A 7 9.28 9.61 4.49
C ARG A 7 8.88 8.23 3.99
N THR A 8 8.30 7.38 4.84
CA THR A 8 7.91 6.03 4.41
C THR A 8 6.80 6.16 3.37
N MET A 9 7.14 5.78 2.15
CA MET A 9 6.24 5.72 1.02
C MET A 9 5.25 4.58 1.22
N PHE A 10 4.04 4.75 0.71
CA PHE A 10 3.08 3.68 0.66
C PHE A 10 2.32 3.66 -0.67
N TRP A 11 1.87 2.47 -1.03
CA TRP A 11 1.05 2.21 -2.20
C TRP A 11 -0.24 1.56 -1.74
N VAL A 12 -1.33 1.90 -2.43
CA VAL A 12 -2.58 1.16 -2.38
C VAL A 12 -2.70 0.42 -3.69
N VAL A 13 -2.83 -0.90 -3.62
CA VAL A 13 -3.04 -1.77 -4.78
C VAL A 13 -4.40 -2.43 -4.70
N ASP A 14 -4.98 -2.74 -5.85
CA ASP A 14 -6.16 -3.60 -5.93
C ASP A 14 -5.81 -5.09 -5.73
N GLN A 15 -6.83 -5.95 -5.73
CA GLN A 15 -6.71 -7.40 -5.63
C GLN A 15 -5.85 -8.07 -6.72
N SER A 16 -5.63 -7.40 -7.86
CA SER A 16 -4.75 -7.86 -8.93
C SER A 16 -3.31 -7.35 -8.81
N GLY A 17 -3.03 -6.53 -7.79
CA GLY A 17 -1.73 -5.91 -7.55
C GLY A 17 -1.51 -4.62 -8.35
N ARG A 18 -2.53 -4.09 -9.03
CA ARG A 18 -2.42 -2.82 -9.76
C ARG A 18 -2.42 -1.66 -8.78
N VAL A 19 -1.45 -0.75 -8.93
CA VAL A 19 -1.37 0.48 -8.13
C VAL A 19 -2.54 1.40 -8.44
N LEU A 20 -3.29 1.74 -7.40
CA LEU A 20 -4.37 2.74 -7.43
C LEU A 20 -3.88 4.09 -6.90
N VAL A 21 -3.07 4.08 -5.83
CA VAL A 21 -2.51 5.26 -5.18
C VAL A 21 -1.08 4.97 -4.76
N GLY A 22 -0.19 5.95 -4.86
CA GLY A 22 1.18 5.86 -4.37
C GLY A 22 2.15 6.65 -5.25
N PRO A 23 3.45 6.65 -4.89
CA PRO A 23 4.52 7.19 -5.71
C PRO A 23 4.64 6.46 -7.06
N ARG A 24 5.36 7.09 -8.02
CA ARG A 24 5.60 6.52 -9.36
C ARG A 24 6.69 5.46 -9.37
N GLU A 25 7.48 5.41 -8.30
CA GLU A 25 8.47 4.41 -8.02
C GLU A 25 7.84 3.02 -7.92
N ARG A 26 8.65 1.99 -8.15
CA ARG A 26 8.19 0.60 -8.03
C ARG A 26 7.75 0.30 -6.61
N VAL A 27 6.68 -0.48 -6.51
CA VAL A 27 6.22 -1.05 -5.25
C VAL A 27 7.34 -1.96 -4.70
N PRO A 28 7.74 -1.80 -3.43
CA PRO A 28 8.77 -2.64 -2.82
C PRO A 28 8.25 -4.07 -2.64
N GLU A 29 9.04 -5.05 -3.08
CA GLU A 29 8.70 -6.48 -2.95
C GLU A 29 8.71 -6.96 -1.49
N ASP A 30 9.59 -6.37 -0.67
CA ASP A 30 9.77 -6.65 0.75
C ASP A 30 9.00 -5.69 1.68
N GLY A 31 8.13 -4.85 1.10
CA GLY A 31 7.34 -3.87 1.83
C GLY A 31 6.40 -4.50 2.86
N THR A 32 6.11 -3.76 3.93
CA THR A 32 5.09 -4.20 4.91
C THR A 32 3.72 -4.09 4.26
N GLN A 33 2.99 -5.20 4.19
CA GLN A 33 1.68 -5.26 3.55
C GLN A 33 0.55 -5.37 4.58
N ARG A 34 -0.56 -4.66 4.33
CA ARG A 34 -1.81 -4.81 5.08
C ARG A 34 -2.98 -4.97 4.12
N SER A 35 -3.75 -6.04 4.28
CA SER A 35 -4.94 -6.30 3.48
C SER A 35 -6.05 -5.28 3.78
N ILE A 36 -6.75 -4.86 2.73
CA ILE A 36 -8.01 -4.11 2.79
C ILE A 36 -9.13 -5.10 2.58
N VAL A 37 -9.94 -5.30 3.62
CA VAL A 37 -11.03 -6.29 3.64
C VAL A 37 -12.37 -5.56 3.71
N VAL A 38 -13.28 -5.89 2.80
CA VAL A 38 -14.65 -5.37 2.76
C VAL A 38 -15.60 -6.56 2.71
N ASN A 39 -16.56 -6.62 3.63
CA ASN A 39 -17.51 -7.74 3.74
C ASN A 39 -16.84 -9.12 3.84
N GLY A 40 -15.67 -9.20 4.48
CA GLY A 40 -14.90 -10.44 4.61
C GLY A 40 -14.07 -10.82 3.37
N ALA A 41 -14.15 -10.08 2.27
CA ALA A 41 -13.34 -10.30 1.07
C ALA A 41 -12.18 -9.30 1.00
N GLU A 42 -10.99 -9.77 0.63
CA GLU A 42 -9.86 -8.89 0.34
C GLU A 42 -10.06 -8.22 -1.03
N VAL A 43 -10.04 -6.89 -1.05
CA VAL A 43 -10.24 -6.08 -2.27
C VAL A 43 -8.97 -5.34 -2.71
N GLY A 44 -7.92 -5.41 -1.90
CA GLY A 44 -6.65 -4.72 -2.14
C GLY A 44 -5.75 -4.74 -0.93
N LYS A 45 -4.63 -4.01 -1.02
CA LYS A 45 -3.63 -3.92 0.05
C LYS A 45 -3.01 -2.53 0.13
N VAL A 46 -2.59 -2.16 1.33
CA VAL A 46 -1.64 -1.06 1.56
C VAL A 46 -0.25 -1.66 1.73
N ILE A 47 0.73 -1.19 0.96
CA ILE A 47 2.13 -1.63 1.01
C ILE A 47 2.97 -0.43 1.40
N ALA A 48 3.78 -0.54 2.46
CA ALA A 48 4.67 0.53 2.92
C ALA A 48 6.14 0.14 2.75
N SER A 49 6.96 1.05 2.20
CA SER A 49 8.42 0.92 2.22
C SER A 49 8.91 1.20 3.64
N ARG A 50 9.56 0.23 4.31
CA ARG A 50 10.12 0.46 5.64
C ARG A 50 10.91 1.76 5.72
#